data_AF-A0A1T4Q6Y8-F1
#
_entry.id   AF-A0A1T4Q6Y8-F1
#
_cell.length_a   1.000
_cell.length_b   1.000
_cell.length_c   1.000
_cell.angle_alpha   90.00
_cell.angle_beta   90.00
_cell.angle_gamma   90.00
#
_symmetry.space_group_name_H-M   'P 1'
#
loop_
_entity.id
_entity.type
_entity.pdbx_description
1 polymer ?
#
loop_
_entity_poly.entity_id
_entity_poly.type
_entity_poly.pdbx_seq_one_letter_code
_entity_poly.pdbx_strand_id
1 'polypeptide(L)' 'MTKEELIEYIEKARKENRKISIKEIIFKCEKNNLRMVSILSELHKKELINVLVE' A
#
# COMPACT_ATOMS: atom_id res chain seq x y z
N MET A 1 3.79 -12.29 -0.35
CA MET A 1 2.77 -11.32 0.08
C MET A 1 1.74 -11.22 -1.02
N THR A 2 0.46 -11.43 -0.72
CA THR A 2 -0.64 -11.23 -1.66
C THR A 2 -1.01 -9.74 -1.74
N LYS A 3 -1.93 -9.42 -2.64
CA LYS A 3 -2.55 -8.09 -2.70
C LYS A 3 -3.23 -7.75 -1.37
N GLU A 4 -4.00 -8.66 -0.80
CA GLU A 4 -4.71 -8.44 0.47
C GLU A 4 -3.73 -8.14 1.61
N GLU A 5 -2.68 -8.93 1.74
CA GLU A 5 -1.66 -8.74 2.80
C GLU A 5 -0.95 -7.38 2.69
N LEU A 6 -0.72 -6.88 1.46
CA LEU A 6 -0.15 -5.54 1.25
C LEU A 6 -1.13 -4.43 1.64
N ILE A 7 -2.43 -4.61 1.38
CA ILE A 7 -3.46 -3.66 1.81
C ILE A 7 -3.58 -3.66 3.33
N GLU A 8 -3.60 -4.84 3.97
CA GLU A 8 -3.61 -4.95 5.44
C GLU A 8 -2.39 -4.29 6.08
N TYR A 9 -1.20 -4.44 5.47
CA TYR A 9 0.01 -3.74 5.90
C TYR A 9 -0.18 -2.22 5.91
N ILE A 10 -0.82 -1.66 4.89
CA ILE A 10 -1.07 -0.22 4.77
C ILE A 10 -2.18 0.24 5.73
N GLU A 11 -3.23 -0.56 5.90
CA GLU A 11 -4.27 -0.31 6.90
C GLU A 11 -3.71 -0.29 8.32
N LYS A 12 -2.78 -1.19 8.64
CA LYS A 12 -2.09 -1.20 9.92
C LYS A 12 -1.28 0.07 10.12
N ALA A 13 -0.51 0.49 9.11
CA ALA A 13 0.25 1.75 9.21
C ALA A 13 -0.66 2.97 9.43
N ARG A 14 -1.84 3.03 8.78
CA ARG A 14 -2.84 4.07 9.06
C ARG A 14 -3.28 4.07 10.52
N LYS A 15 -3.59 2.89 11.09
CA LYS A 15 -4.00 2.75 12.49
C LYS A 15 -2.89 3.18 13.46
N GLU A 16 -1.64 2.94 13.10
CA GLU A 16 -0.45 3.36 13.84
C GLU A 16 -0.05 4.83 13.56
N ASN A 17 -0.84 5.56 12.77
CA ASN A 17 -0.55 6.92 12.29
C ASN A 17 0.85 7.05 11.63
N ARG A 18 1.33 5.94 11.05
CA ARG A 18 2.60 5.82 10.37
C ARG A 18 2.40 6.08 8.88
N LYS A 19 3.27 6.90 8.30
CA LYS A 19 3.33 7.10 6.84
C LYS A 19 4.18 6.01 6.19
N ILE A 20 3.83 5.64 4.96
CA ILE A 20 4.59 4.69 4.14
C ILE A 20 5.09 5.42 2.90
N SER A 21 6.37 5.24 2.55
CA SER A 21 6.87 5.83 1.30
C SER A 21 6.29 5.11 0.09
N ILE A 22 6.02 5.85 -0.98
CA ILE A 22 5.59 5.29 -2.27
C ILE A 22 6.64 4.29 -2.78
N LYS A 23 7.93 4.58 -2.58
CA LYS A 23 9.04 3.68 -2.92
C LYS A 23 8.93 2.33 -2.23
N GLU A 24 8.52 2.31 -0.97
CA GLU A 24 8.33 1.06 -0.22
C GLU A 24 7.17 0.24 -0.82
N ILE A 25 6.08 0.89 -1.23
CA ILE A 25 4.96 0.20 -1.91
C ILE A 25 5.39 -0.33 -3.26
N ILE A 26 6.14 0.45 -4.06
CA ILE A 26 6.67 0.02 -5.36
C ILE A 26 7.56 -1.22 -5.17
N PHE A 27 8.51 -1.16 -4.24
CA PHE A 27 9.40 -2.27 -3.94
C PHE A 27 8.64 -3.53 -3.52
N LYS A 28 7.62 -3.39 -2.66
CA LYS A 28 6.78 -4.54 -2.25
C LYS A 28 5.96 -5.09 -3.41
N CYS A 29 5.47 -4.23 -4.31
CA CYS A 29 4.75 -4.67 -5.50
C CYS A 29 5.67 -5.46 -6.44
N GLU A 30 6.84 -4.93 -6.78
CA GLU A 30 7.80 -5.60 -7.66
C GLU A 30 8.29 -6.93 -7.08
N LYS A 31 8.69 -6.93 -5.79
CA LYS A 31 9.17 -8.14 -5.10
C LYS A 31 8.14 -9.27 -5.08
N ASN A 32 6.85 -8.94 -5.06
CA ASN A 32 5.77 -9.93 -4.99
C ASN A 32 5.01 -10.08 -6.32
N ASN A 33 5.54 -9.50 -7.42
CA ASN A 33 4.92 -9.51 -8.75
C ASN A 33 3.45 -9.02 -8.75
N LEU A 34 3.16 -8.02 -7.91
CA LEU A 34 1.84 -7.40 -7.80
C LEU A 34 1.72 -6.22 -8.76
N ARG A 35 0.54 -6.08 -9.39
CA ARG A 35 0.25 -4.93 -10.25
C ARG A 35 -0.02 -3.70 -9.38
N MET A 36 0.89 -2.72 -9.43
CA MET A 36 0.79 -1.46 -8.68
C MET A 36 -0.55 -0.74 -8.90
N VAL A 37 -1.06 -0.73 -10.13
CA VAL A 37 -2.37 -0.12 -10.46
C VAL A 37 -3.51 -0.75 -9.65
N SER A 38 -3.50 -2.08 -9.48
CA SER A 38 -4.50 -2.79 -8.69
C SER A 38 -4.40 -2.46 -7.20
N ILE A 39 -3.20 -2.16 -6.69
CA ILE A 39 -2.98 -1.73 -5.31
C ILE A 39 -3.51 -0.30 -5.14
N LEU A 40 -3.07 0.63 -5.97
CA LEU A 40 -3.49 2.04 -5.94
C LEU A 40 -5.02 2.19 -6.04
N SER A 41 -5.67 1.39 -6.90
CA SER A 41 -7.14 1.38 -7.01
C SER A 41 -7.82 1.00 -5.68
N GLU A 42 -7.33 -0.02 -4.98
CA GLU A 42 -7.88 -0.40 -3.68
C GLU A 42 -7.56 0.62 -2.59
N LEU A 43 -6.36 1.19 -2.60
CA LEU A 43 -6.00 2.24 -1.66
C LEU A 43 -6.87 3.48 -1.82
N HIS A 44 -7.23 3.83 -3.06
CA HIS A 44 -8.16 4.91 -3.33
C HIS A 44 -9.57 4.57 -2.80
N LYS A 45 -10.10 3.38 -3.09
CA LYS A 45 -11.43 2.94 -2.60
C LYS A 45 -11.54 2.93 -1.08
N LYS A 46 -10.45 2.58 -0.38
CA LYS A 46 -10.38 2.50 1.08
C LYS A 46 -9.90 3.80 1.75
N GLU A 47 -9.71 4.88 0.98
CA GLU A 47 -9.20 6.16 1.47
C GLU A 47 -7.85 6.02 2.22
N LEU A 48 -7.00 5.10 1.77
CA LEU A 48 -5.66 4.81 2.32
C LEU A 48 -4.55 5.53 1.56
N ILE A 49 -4.87 6.21 0.46
CA ILE A 49 -3.89 6.93 -0.37
C ILE A 49 -3.13 8.00 0.44
N ASN A 50 -3.78 8.58 1.46
CA ASN A 50 -3.23 9.59 2.36
C ASN A 50 -2.16 9.07 3.34
N VAL A 51 -1.99 7.74 3.43
CA VAL A 51 -0.92 7.09 4.19
C VAL A 51 0.40 7.16 3.43
N LEU A 52 0.34 7.32 2.10
CA LEU A 52 1.50 7.33 1.23
C LEU A 52 2.16 8.70 1.21
N VAL A 53 3.50 8.70 1.24
CA VAL A 53 4.35 9.90 1.11
C VAL A 53 5.43 9.65 0.05
N GLU A 54 5.93 10.70 -0.58
CA GLU A 54 6.98 10.62 -1.62
C GLU A 54 8.33 10.10 -1.07
#